data_AF-A0A2V7PNC0-F1
#
_entry.id   AF-A0A2V7PNC0-F1
#
_cell.length_a   1.000
_cell.length_b   1.000
_cell.length_c   1.000
_cell.angle_alpha   90.00
_cell.angle_beta   90.00
_cell.angle_gamma   90.00
#
_symmetry.space_group_name_H-M   'P 1'
#
loop_
_entity.id
_entity.type
_entity.pdbx_description
1 polymer ?
#
loop_
_entity_poly.entity_id
_entity_poly.type
_entity_poly.pdbx_seq_one_letter_code
_entity_poly.pdbx_strand_id
1 'polypeptide(L)'
;ELFRFVKQNTAAQDIFVFSKPRALALFAGRRAAAPFTPDDPCRLWRYLTEIGATYVITGPDSVNAEAVYLERFVARYPRALVRVMGNQTSVVYRIVGDPCSGSGLGLVA
;
A
#
# COMPACT_ATOMS: atom_id res chain seq x y z
N GLU A 1 -9.80 13.98 -6.10
CA GLU A 1 -10.30 12.76 -6.76
C GLU A 1 -10.02 11.50 -5.95
N LEU A 2 -8.76 11.26 -5.54
CA LEU A 2 -8.37 10.16 -4.64
C LEU A 2 -9.31 9.93 -3.45
N PHE A 3 -9.52 10.94 -2.60
CA PHE A 3 -10.35 10.80 -1.40
C PHE A 3 -11.81 10.41 -1.71
N ARG A 4 -12.36 10.96 -2.79
CA ARG A 4 -13.72 10.62 -3.25
C ARG A 4 -13.79 9.16 -3.70
N PHE A 5 -12.84 8.73 -4.54
CA PHE A 5 -12.74 7.35 -4.99
C PHE A 5 -12.68 6.39 -3.80
N VAL A 6 -11.76 6.63 -2.87
CA VAL A 6 -11.57 5.82 -1.67
C VAL A 6 -12.85 5.74 -0.82
N LYS A 7 -13.52 6.87 -0.60
CA LYS A 7 -14.77 6.90 0.19
C LYS A 7 -15.92 6.13 -0.45
N GLN A 8 -16.00 6.09 -1.78
CA GLN A 8 -17.13 5.51 -2.52
C GLN A 8 -16.91 4.05 -2.93
N ASN A 9 -15.66 3.61 -3.10
CA ASN A 9 -15.35 2.32 -3.72
C ASN A 9 -14.66 1.33 -2.77
N THR A 10 -14.46 1.71 -1.50
CA THR A 10 -13.84 0.83 -0.51
C THR A 10 -14.67 0.78 0.77
N ALA A 11 -14.52 -0.32 1.50
CA ALA A 11 -15.24 -0.57 2.73
C ALA A 11 -14.60 0.17 3.92
N ALA A 12 -15.37 0.36 5.00
CA ALA A 12 -14.89 1.08 6.19
C ALA A 12 -13.77 0.32 6.93
N GLN A 13 -13.78 -1.01 6.84
CA GLN A 13 -12.76 -1.88 7.41
C GLN A 13 -11.48 -1.95 6.58
N ASP A 14 -11.44 -1.41 5.36
CA ASP A 14 -10.23 -1.43 4.55
C ASP A 14 -9.10 -0.62 5.21
N ILE A 15 -7.88 -1.13 5.10
CA ILE A 15 -6.67 -0.52 5.64
C ILE A 15 -5.75 -0.16 4.50
N PHE A 16 -5.37 1.11 4.45
CA PHE A 16 -4.54 1.67 3.40
C PHE A 16 -3.12 1.90 3.89
N VAL A 17 -2.14 1.59 3.06
CA VAL A 17 -0.78 2.10 3.23
C VAL A 17 -0.55 3.25 2.26
N PHE A 18 -0.20 4.40 2.82
CA PHE A 18 -0.07 5.65 2.08
C PHE A 18 0.91 6.59 2.79
N SER A 19 1.73 7.33 2.05
CA SER A 19 2.72 8.27 2.61
C SER A 19 2.10 9.50 3.32
N LYS A 20 0.77 9.69 3.21
CA LYS A 20 0.02 10.74 3.92
C LYS A 20 -1.19 10.15 4.65
N PRO A 21 -0.99 9.27 5.65
CA PRO A 21 -2.08 8.52 6.26
C PRO A 21 -3.10 9.43 6.96
N ARG A 22 -2.62 10.52 7.59
CA ARG A 22 -3.50 11.52 8.23
C ARG A 22 -4.44 12.19 7.23
N ALA A 23 -3.97 12.51 6.02
CA ALA A 23 -4.82 13.10 4.99
C ALA A 23 -5.93 12.14 4.55
N LEU A 24 -5.61 10.85 4.42
CA LEU A 24 -6.61 9.83 4.07
C LEU A 24 -7.66 9.65 5.18
N ALA A 25 -7.21 9.62 6.44
CA ALA A 25 -8.12 9.53 7.59
C ALA A 25 -9.06 10.75 7.66
N LEU A 26 -8.53 11.96 7.48
CA LEU A 26 -9.30 13.21 7.58
C LEU A 26 -10.30 13.38 6.42
N PHE A 27 -9.85 13.14 5.17
CA PHE A 27 -10.66 13.48 4.00
C PHE A 27 -11.49 12.31 3.45
N ALA A 28 -11.10 11.06 3.70
CA ALA A 28 -11.83 9.88 3.25
C ALA A 28 -12.45 9.06 4.38
N GLY A 29 -12.11 9.33 5.65
CA GLY A 29 -12.62 8.54 6.78
C GLY A 29 -12.21 7.08 6.69
N ARG A 30 -10.95 6.82 6.32
CA ARG A 30 -10.39 5.46 6.18
C ARG A 30 -9.19 5.26 7.09
N ARG A 31 -9.05 4.01 7.57
CA ARG A 31 -7.87 3.58 8.32
C ARG A 31 -6.67 3.58 7.38
N ALA A 32 -5.61 4.25 7.80
CA ALA A 32 -4.41 4.37 7.00
C ALA A 32 -3.17 4.32 7.87
N ALA A 33 -2.10 3.74 7.35
CA ALA A 33 -0.79 3.71 7.97
C ALA A 33 0.27 4.24 6.98
N ALA A 34 1.32 4.84 7.53
CA ALA A 34 2.49 5.21 6.74
C ALA A 34 3.31 3.95 6.42
N PRO A 35 3.90 3.85 5.22
CA PRO A 35 4.91 2.82 4.97
C PRO A 35 6.19 3.14 5.75
N PHE A 36 7.09 2.17 5.80
CA PHE A 36 8.51 2.42 6.02
C PHE A 36 9.28 1.95 4.80
N THR A 37 10.56 2.32 4.70
CA THR A 37 11.38 2.11 3.51
C THR A 37 12.51 1.11 3.78
N PRO A 38 12.24 -0.20 3.90
CA PRO A 38 13.28 -1.19 4.11
C PRO A 38 14.05 -1.50 2.83
N ASP A 39 15.33 -1.83 2.97
CA ASP A 39 16.14 -2.36 1.86
C ASP A 39 15.60 -3.72 1.37
N ASP A 40 15.17 -4.57 2.30
CA ASP A 40 14.47 -5.83 1.99
C ASP A 40 12.95 -5.57 1.82
N PRO A 41 12.40 -5.67 0.60
CA PRO A 41 10.97 -5.46 0.35
C PRO A 41 10.08 -6.46 1.09
N CYS A 42 10.58 -7.66 1.44
CA CYS A 42 9.79 -8.63 2.20
C CYS A 42 9.50 -8.17 3.64
N ARG A 43 10.28 -7.23 4.19
CA ARG A 43 9.93 -6.59 5.46
C ARG A 43 8.70 -5.70 5.33
N LEU A 44 8.53 -4.99 4.20
CA LEU A 44 7.32 -4.22 3.98
C LEU A 44 6.12 -5.16 3.77
N TRP A 45 6.26 -6.23 2.98
CA TRP A 45 5.20 -7.23 2.82
C TRP A 45 4.72 -7.84 4.13
N ARG A 46 5.65 -8.20 5.03
CA ARG A 46 5.31 -8.68 6.37
C ARG A 46 4.49 -7.67 7.15
N TYR A 47 4.92 -6.41 7.15
CA TYR A 47 4.17 -5.33 7.78
C TYR A 47 2.77 -5.12 7.18
N LEU A 48 2.64 -5.15 5.84
CA LEU A 48 1.35 -5.07 5.16
C LEU A 48 0.41 -6.19 5.64
N THR A 49 0.93 -7.40 5.78
CA THR A 49 0.18 -8.55 6.28
C THR A 49 -0.19 -8.40 7.76
N GLU A 50 0.76 -8.02 8.61
CA GLU A 50 0.57 -7.84 10.06
C GLU A 50 -0.53 -6.81 10.38
N ILE A 51 -0.58 -5.70 9.65
CA ILE A 51 -1.62 -4.67 9.85
C ILE A 51 -2.91 -4.99 9.11
N GLY A 52 -2.98 -6.07 8.31
CA GLY A 52 -4.14 -6.40 7.48
C GLY A 52 -4.42 -5.35 6.38
N ALA A 53 -3.37 -4.79 5.77
CA ALA A 53 -3.49 -3.83 4.68
C ALA A 53 -4.23 -4.47 3.49
N THR A 54 -5.22 -3.75 2.96
CA THR A 54 -5.97 -4.17 1.76
C THR A 54 -5.61 -3.35 0.53
N TYR A 55 -5.05 -2.15 0.72
CA TYR A 55 -4.64 -1.26 -0.36
C TYR A 55 -3.29 -0.57 -0.11
N VAL A 56 -2.59 -0.27 -1.21
CA VAL A 56 -1.43 0.61 -1.24
C VAL A 56 -1.76 1.79 -2.16
N ILE A 57 -1.45 3.01 -1.72
CA ILE A 57 -1.60 4.23 -2.52
C ILE A 57 -0.21 4.78 -2.84
N THR A 58 0.05 5.05 -4.11
CA THR A 58 1.25 5.78 -4.57
C THR A 58 0.91 7.20 -4.98
N GLY A 59 1.92 8.06 -4.96
CA GLY A 59 1.83 9.45 -5.42
C GLY A 59 1.23 10.46 -4.42
N PRO A 60 1.09 11.74 -4.83
CA PRO A 60 1.72 12.29 -6.03
C PRO A 60 3.22 12.14 -6.04
N ASP A 61 3.76 11.95 -7.24
CA ASP A 61 5.16 11.59 -7.46
C ASP A 61 6.08 12.53 -6.66
N SER A 62 7.12 11.96 -6.06
CA SER A 62 8.26 12.68 -5.46
C SER A 62 8.02 13.59 -4.26
N VAL A 63 6.82 13.66 -3.65
CA VAL A 63 6.63 14.57 -2.48
C VAL A 63 7.40 14.13 -1.24
N ASN A 64 7.71 12.83 -1.10
CA ASN A 64 8.55 12.30 -0.02
C ASN A 64 9.16 10.93 -0.38
N ALA A 65 10.17 10.52 0.39
CA ALA A 65 10.90 9.26 0.19
C ALA A 65 9.98 8.02 0.24
N GLU A 66 8.93 8.06 1.09
CA GLU A 66 7.93 7.00 1.22
C GLU A 66 7.11 6.80 -0.07
N ALA A 67 6.65 7.88 -0.70
CA ALA A 67 5.91 7.81 -1.97
C ALA A 67 6.78 7.21 -3.08
N VAL A 68 8.02 7.68 -3.20
CA VAL A 68 8.99 7.16 -4.19
C VAL A 68 9.33 5.70 -3.92
N TYR A 69 9.41 5.30 -2.66
CA TYR A 69 9.59 3.90 -2.29
C TYR A 69 8.38 3.06 -2.71
N LEU A 70 7.16 3.49 -2.38
CA LEU A 70 5.94 2.77 -2.73
C LEU A 70 5.76 2.63 -4.25
N GLU A 71 6.10 3.64 -5.04
CA GLU A 71 6.09 3.55 -6.52
C GLU A 71 7.00 2.42 -7.04
N ARG A 72 8.23 2.33 -6.52
CA ARG A 72 9.15 1.24 -6.87
C ARG A 72 8.67 -0.11 -6.35
N PHE A 73 8.09 -0.13 -5.15
CA PHE A 73 7.56 -1.33 -4.53
C PHE A 73 6.40 -1.92 -5.33
N VAL A 74 5.40 -1.10 -5.71
CA VAL A 74 4.25 -1.60 -6.48
C VAL A 74 4.66 -2.07 -7.89
N ALA A 75 5.61 -1.37 -8.52
CA ALA A 75 6.13 -1.75 -9.84
C ALA A 75 6.87 -3.11 -9.83
N ARG A 76 7.48 -3.48 -8.69
CA ARG A 76 8.18 -4.77 -8.53
C ARG A 76 7.23 -5.96 -8.42
N TYR A 77 5.98 -5.76 -8.01
CA TYR A 77 5.04 -6.84 -7.70
C TYR A 77 3.68 -6.69 -8.41
N PRO A 78 3.65 -6.63 -9.76
CA PRO A 78 2.43 -6.35 -10.53
C PRO A 78 1.35 -7.44 -10.41
N ARG A 79 1.73 -8.66 -10.03
CA ARG A 79 0.78 -9.77 -9.80
C ARG A 79 0.13 -9.73 -8.41
N ALA A 80 0.75 -9.04 -7.45
CA ALA A 80 0.26 -8.95 -6.07
C ALA A 80 -0.44 -7.62 -5.77
N LEU A 81 -0.22 -6.61 -6.60
CA LEU A 81 -0.76 -5.26 -6.46
C LEU A 81 -1.47 -4.86 -7.75
N VAL A 82 -2.80 -5.02 -7.75
CA VAL A 82 -3.63 -4.74 -8.92
C VAL A 82 -4.15 -3.31 -8.85
N ARG A 83 -3.85 -2.50 -9.86
CA ARG A 83 -4.37 -1.13 -9.98
C ARG A 83 -5.89 -1.15 -10.09
N VAL A 84 -6.58 -0.49 -9.16
CA VAL A 84 -8.06 -0.36 -9.14
C VAL A 84 -8.52 1.06 -9.43
N MET A 85 -7.62 2.03 -9.30
CA MET A 85 -7.79 3.40 -9.78
C MET A 85 -6.44 3.97 -10.11
N GLY A 86 -6.37 4.82 -11.13
CA GLY A 86 -5.33 5.83 -11.16
C GLY A 86 -5.82 7.07 -11.88
N ASN A 87 -5.53 8.21 -11.28
CA ASN A 87 -5.53 9.49 -11.97
C ASN A 87 -4.06 9.88 -12.25
N GLN A 88 -3.81 11.08 -12.81
CA GLN A 88 -2.44 11.51 -13.17
C GLN A 88 -1.53 11.75 -11.95
N THR A 89 -2.05 11.75 -10.72
CA THR A 89 -1.30 12.20 -9.52
C THR A 89 -1.36 11.23 -8.36
N SER A 90 -2.17 10.18 -8.37
CA SER A 90 -2.22 9.16 -7.32
C SER A 90 -2.81 7.89 -7.88
N VAL A 91 -2.25 6.76 -7.47
CA VAL A 91 -2.70 5.44 -7.95
C VAL A 91 -3.03 4.57 -6.75
N VAL A 92 -4.16 3.86 -6.83
CA VAL A 92 -4.63 2.95 -5.79
C VAL A 92 -4.47 1.53 -6.29
N TYR A 93 -3.74 0.72 -5.52
CA TYR A 93 -3.50 -0.69 -5.77
C TYR A 93 -4.20 -1.51 -4.69
N ARG A 94 -4.94 -2.53 -5.12
CA ARG A 94 -5.49 -3.56 -4.25
C ARG A 94 -4.45 -4.66 -4.05
N ILE A 95 -4.26 -5.07 -2.80
CA ILE A 95 -3.43 -6.23 -2.47
C ILE A 95 -4.24 -7.49 -2.79
N VAL A 96 -3.68 -8.37 -3.62
CA VAL A 96 -4.31 -9.63 -4.04
C VAL A 96 -3.42 -10.86 -3.75
N GLY A 97 -2.23 -10.65 -3.20
CA GLY A 97 -1.34 -11.71 -2.74
C GLY A 97 -0.12 -11.12 -2.02
N ASP A 98 0.64 -11.97 -1.34
CA ASP A 98 1.93 -11.64 -0.74
C ASP A 98 3.01 -12.57 -1.33
N PRO A 99 3.87 -12.04 -2.23
CA PRO A 99 4.96 -12.80 -2.85
C PRO A 99 6.03 -13.28 -1.87
N CYS A 100 6.08 -12.72 -0.66
CA CYS A 100 7.08 -13.04 0.36
C CYS A 100 6.60 -14.07 1.38
N SER A 101 5.32 -14.46 1.37
CA SER A 101 4.79 -15.48 2.30
C SER A 101 5.39 -16.88 2.11
N GLY A 102 6.00 -17.16 0.95
CA GLY A 102 6.64 -18.44 0.64
C GLY A 102 8.15 -18.50 0.91
N SER A 103 8.79 -17.39 1.28
CA SER A 103 10.25 -17.32 1.48
C SER A 103 10.67 -17.55 2.94
N GLY A 104 9.73 -17.96 3.81
CA GLY A 104 9.96 -18.08 5.25
C GLY A 104 9.42 -19.38 5.82
N LEU A 105 10.05 -20.51 5.51
CA LEU A 105 10.15 -21.67 6.40
C LEU A 105 11.13 -22.70 5.83
N GLY A 106 12.30 -22.78 6.44
CA GLY A 106 13.30 -23.78 6.12
C GLY A 106 14.53 -23.70 7.01
N LEU A 107 14.35 -23.63 8.33
CA LEU A 107 15.21 -24.27 9.32
C LEU A 107 14.60 -24.07 10.72
N VAL A 108 13.83 -25.05 11.17
CA VAL A 108 13.81 -25.44 12.59
C VAL A 108 14.64 -26.71 12.61
N ALA A 109 15.87 -26.58 13.09
CA ALA A 109 16.70 -27.69 13.56
C ALA A 109 16.61 -27.73 15.08
#